data_AF-A0A6L7S3E0-F1
#
_entry.id   AF-A0A6L7S3E0-F1
#
_cell.length_a   1.000
_cell.length_b   1.000
_cell.length_c   1.000
_cell.angle_alpha   90.00
_cell.angle_beta   90.00
_cell.angle_gamma   90.00
#
_symmetry.space_group_name_H-M   'P 1'
#
loop_
_entity.id
_entity.type
_entity.pdbx_description
1 polymer ?
#
loop_
_entity_poly.entity_id
_entity_poly.type
_entity_poly.pdbx_seq_one_letter_code
_entity_poly.pdbx_strand_id
1 'polypeptide(L)'
;MTEPTVLTGLLKLTRSATASVDALMARAIGCVRDLVSENGAVNPDFLDREQTAAHGLAWLATCAEALRQMQQWAERLEGKGRFGKVEQLIHQIAFGEYLSQIVGGIPMSQHEIVRPWDLGLSPEDLQDALSPDVLVLTRKGNSQCARMRLVELIRTMNGDIVFGATGLDGELEMIREQFRRFARDRIE
;
A
#
# COMPACT_ATOMS: atom_id res chain seq x y z
N MET A 1 22.91 -19.81 0.41
CA MET A 1 23.01 -18.41 -0.07
C MET A 1 22.01 -17.59 0.71
N THR A 2 22.45 -16.58 1.45
CA THR A 2 21.54 -15.64 2.14
C THR A 2 20.81 -14.82 1.08
N GLU A 3 19.48 -14.85 1.06
CA GLU A 3 18.70 -14.02 0.14
C GLU A 3 19.01 -12.53 0.40
N PRO A 4 19.10 -11.70 -0.67
CA PRO A 4 19.33 -10.28 -0.50
C PRO A 4 18.17 -9.63 0.28
N THR A 5 18.49 -8.74 1.23
CA THR A 5 17.48 -8.09 2.09
C THR A 5 16.46 -7.24 1.30
N VAL A 6 16.89 -6.70 0.15
CA VAL A 6 16.00 -6.06 -0.83
C VAL A 6 15.85 -6.99 -2.02
N LEU A 7 14.61 -7.16 -2.48
CA LEU A 7 14.27 -7.99 -3.63
C LEU A 7 14.86 -7.43 -4.91
N THR A 8 15.44 -8.32 -5.72
CA THR A 8 15.98 -7.97 -7.04
C THR A 8 14.85 -7.50 -7.96
N GLY A 9 15.08 -6.39 -8.67
CA GLY A 9 14.08 -5.85 -9.60
C GLY A 9 12.84 -5.27 -8.90
N LEU A 10 12.99 -4.77 -7.66
CA LEU A 10 11.89 -4.32 -6.81
C LEU A 10 10.85 -3.45 -7.54
N LEU A 11 11.26 -2.37 -8.21
CA LEU A 11 10.31 -1.47 -8.90
C LEU A 11 9.52 -2.15 -10.01
N LYS A 12 10.10 -3.16 -10.67
CA LYS A 12 9.40 -3.95 -11.69
C LYS A 12 8.34 -4.84 -11.04
N LEU A 13 8.70 -5.53 -9.95
CA LEU A 13 7.78 -6.39 -9.19
C LEU A 13 6.58 -5.59 -8.68
N THR A 14 6.83 -4.44 -8.05
CA THR A 14 5.78 -3.61 -7.45
C THR A 14 4.91 -2.92 -8.50
N ARG A 15 5.46 -2.54 -9.67
CA ARG A 15 4.67 -2.06 -10.82
C ARG A 15 3.70 -3.14 -11.33
N SER A 16 4.21 -4.36 -11.49
CA SER A 16 3.41 -5.53 -11.91
C SER A 16 2.28 -5.81 -10.93
N ALA A 17 2.59 -5.82 -9.62
CA ALA A 17 1.60 -6.01 -8.57
C ALA A 17 0.54 -4.90 -8.52
N THR A 18 0.92 -3.64 -8.78
CA THR A 18 -0.05 -2.52 -8.84
C THR A 18 -1.08 -2.77 -9.94
N ALA A 19 -0.66 -3.26 -11.11
CA ALA A 19 -1.58 -3.59 -12.20
C ALA A 19 -2.52 -4.76 -11.84
N SER A 20 -2.03 -5.78 -11.11
CA SER A 20 -2.89 -6.86 -10.59
C SER A 20 -3.94 -6.34 -9.61
N VAL A 21 -3.58 -5.41 -8.72
CA VAL A 21 -4.51 -4.80 -7.77
C VAL A 21 -5.55 -3.93 -8.48
N ASP A 22 -5.14 -3.15 -9.50
CA ASP A 22 -6.06 -2.34 -10.29
C ASP A 22 -7.13 -3.21 -11.00
N ALA A 23 -6.72 -4.37 -11.53
CA ALA A 23 -7.65 -5.32 -12.14
C ALA A 23 -8.63 -5.92 -11.13
N LEU A 24 -8.14 -6.30 -9.94
CA LEU A 24 -8.99 -6.81 -8.86
C LEU A 24 -9.98 -5.75 -8.37
N MET A 25 -9.53 -4.50 -8.22
CA MET A 25 -10.38 -3.37 -7.85
C MET A 25 -11.50 -3.16 -8.86
N ALA A 26 -11.20 -3.21 -10.17
CA ALA A 26 -12.21 -3.10 -11.21
C ALA A 26 -13.28 -4.19 -11.12
N ARG A 27 -12.88 -5.44 -10.81
CA ARG A 27 -13.82 -6.55 -10.57
C ARG A 27 -14.67 -6.30 -9.32
N ALA A 28 -14.05 -5.89 -8.21
CA ALA A 28 -14.75 -5.60 -6.96
C ALA A 28 -15.79 -4.48 -7.13
N ILE A 29 -15.47 -3.42 -7.90
CA ILE A 29 -16.45 -2.36 -8.24
C ILE A 29 -17.66 -2.96 -8.96
N GLY A 30 -17.46 -3.87 -9.90
CA GLY A 30 -18.53 -4.57 -10.61
C GLY A 30 -19.40 -5.38 -9.67
N CYS A 31 -18.79 -6.26 -8.87
CA CYS A 31 -19.50 -7.12 -7.92
C CYS A 31 -20.32 -6.29 -6.92
N VAL A 32 -19.73 -5.27 -6.30
CA VAL A 32 -20.45 -4.43 -5.34
C VAL A 32 -21.52 -3.60 -6.04
N ARG A 33 -21.30 -3.12 -7.26
CA ARG A 33 -22.33 -2.41 -8.04
C ARG A 33 -23.57 -3.29 -8.27
N ASP A 34 -23.39 -4.57 -8.58
CA ASP A 34 -24.49 -5.50 -8.79
C ASP A 34 -25.30 -5.74 -7.51
N LEU A 35 -24.67 -5.65 -6.33
CA LEU A 35 -25.34 -5.77 -5.03
C LEU A 35 -26.15 -4.53 -4.65
N VAL A 36 -25.65 -3.34 -5.01
CA VAL A 36 -26.20 -2.05 -4.50
C VAL A 36 -27.01 -1.27 -5.53
N SER A 37 -27.18 -1.78 -6.74
CA SER A 37 -27.90 -1.07 -7.81
C SER A 37 -29.26 -1.68 -8.11
N GLU A 38 -30.22 -0.82 -8.46
CA GLU A 38 -31.53 -1.20 -8.96
C GLU A 38 -31.86 -0.32 -10.17
N ASN A 39 -32.40 -0.91 -11.24
CA ASN A 39 -32.75 -0.18 -12.48
C ASN A 39 -31.60 0.68 -13.07
N GLY A 40 -30.36 0.23 -12.89
CA GLY A 40 -29.16 0.88 -13.43
C GLY A 40 -28.61 2.05 -12.60
N ALA A 41 -29.17 2.32 -11.42
CA ALA A 41 -28.67 3.32 -10.49
C ALA A 41 -28.42 2.73 -9.10
N VAL A 42 -27.51 3.33 -8.33
CA VAL A 42 -27.28 2.93 -6.93
C VAL A 42 -28.55 3.20 -6.12
N ASN A 43 -29.05 2.18 -5.43
CA ASN A 43 -30.21 2.28 -4.54
C ASN A 43 -29.70 2.51 -3.10
N PRO A 44 -30.08 3.60 -2.41
CA PRO A 44 -29.64 3.88 -1.04
C PRO A 44 -29.99 2.78 -0.02
N ASP A 45 -31.17 2.18 -0.13
CA ASP A 45 -31.60 1.12 0.79
C ASP A 45 -30.74 -0.15 0.60
N PHE A 46 -30.31 -0.43 -0.63
CA PHE A 46 -29.40 -1.55 -0.89
C PHE A 46 -27.99 -1.23 -0.42
N LEU A 47 -27.54 0.02 -0.57
CA LEU A 47 -26.25 0.46 -0.05
C LEU A 47 -26.18 0.32 1.48
N ASP A 48 -27.25 0.68 2.19
CA ASP A 48 -27.36 0.52 3.65
C ASP A 48 -27.41 -0.96 4.05
N ARG A 49 -28.13 -1.79 3.28
CA ARG A 49 -28.19 -3.24 3.52
C ARG A 49 -26.83 -3.92 3.32
N GLU A 50 -26.10 -3.51 2.29
CA GLU A 50 -24.79 -4.08 1.89
C GLU A 50 -23.61 -3.23 2.39
N GLN A 51 -23.78 -2.54 3.53
CA GLN A 51 -22.80 -1.57 4.04
C GLN A 51 -21.38 -2.16 4.19
N THR A 52 -21.25 -3.42 4.61
CA THR A 52 -19.96 -4.10 4.70
C THR A 52 -19.25 -4.15 3.35
N ALA A 53 -19.96 -4.49 2.28
CA ALA A 53 -19.40 -4.54 0.92
C ALA A 53 -19.05 -3.13 0.42
N ALA A 54 -19.92 -2.14 0.68
CA ALA A 54 -19.71 -0.75 0.28
C ALA A 54 -18.49 -0.11 0.97
N HIS A 55 -18.40 -0.22 2.30
CA HIS A 55 -17.25 0.27 3.07
C HIS A 55 -16.00 -0.55 2.74
N GLY A 56 -16.15 -1.86 2.59
CA GLY A 56 -15.08 -2.75 2.19
C GLY A 56 -14.44 -2.36 0.86
N LEU A 57 -15.26 -1.99 -0.13
CA LEU A 57 -14.78 -1.47 -1.41
C LEU A 57 -14.00 -0.18 -1.24
N ALA A 58 -14.42 0.72 -0.35
CA ALA A 58 -13.68 1.95 -0.06
C ALA A 58 -12.31 1.67 0.60
N TRP A 59 -12.23 0.67 1.48
CA TRP A 59 -10.96 0.22 2.06
C TRP A 59 -10.04 -0.43 1.02
N LEU A 60 -10.58 -1.29 0.14
CA LEU A 60 -9.81 -1.84 -0.98
C LEU A 60 -9.30 -0.72 -1.90
N ALA A 61 -10.14 0.26 -2.24
CA ALA A 61 -9.76 1.43 -3.03
C ALA A 61 -8.60 2.20 -2.38
N THR A 62 -8.66 2.37 -1.05
CA THR A 62 -7.63 3.07 -0.27
C THR A 62 -6.31 2.32 -0.32
N CYS A 63 -6.32 0.99 -0.14
CA CYS A 63 -5.12 0.17 -0.26
C CYS A 63 -4.54 0.20 -1.68
N ALA A 64 -5.39 0.10 -2.71
CA ALA A 64 -4.97 0.17 -4.10
C ALA A 64 -4.30 1.51 -4.44
N GLU A 65 -4.90 2.62 -4.02
CA GLU A 65 -4.34 3.96 -4.24
C GLU A 65 -3.05 4.17 -3.45
N ALA A 66 -2.96 3.68 -2.20
CA ALA A 66 -1.73 3.72 -1.42
C ALA A 66 -0.57 3.01 -2.15
N LEU A 67 -0.81 1.80 -2.68
CA LEU A 67 0.19 1.06 -3.45
C LEU A 67 0.61 1.81 -4.73
N ARG A 68 -0.36 2.39 -5.44
CA ARG A 68 -0.11 3.21 -6.64
C ARG A 68 0.76 4.43 -6.31
N GLN A 69 0.44 5.16 -5.24
CA GLN A 69 1.21 6.33 -4.83
C GLN A 69 2.61 5.96 -4.33
N MET A 70 2.75 4.85 -3.59
CA MET A 70 4.05 4.30 -3.19
C MET A 70 4.91 3.97 -4.41
N GLN A 71 4.34 3.32 -5.43
CA GLN A 71 5.05 3.03 -6.69
C GLN A 71 5.53 4.30 -7.38
N GLN A 72 4.66 5.30 -7.53
CA GLN A 72 5.03 6.55 -8.18
C GLN A 72 6.08 7.34 -7.39
N TRP A 73 5.98 7.34 -6.06
CA TRP A 73 6.98 7.94 -5.17
C TRP A 73 8.35 7.29 -5.39
N ALA A 74 8.41 5.96 -5.37
CA ALA A 74 9.63 5.20 -5.55
C ALA A 74 10.27 5.46 -6.92
N GLU A 75 9.49 5.48 -8.00
CA GLU A 75 9.97 5.79 -9.36
C GLU A 75 10.48 7.22 -9.51
N ARG A 76 9.80 8.20 -8.91
CA ARG A 76 10.28 9.59 -8.90
C ARG A 76 11.60 9.75 -8.15
N LEU A 77 11.77 9.01 -7.05
CA LEU A 77 13.03 9.01 -6.31
C LEU A 77 14.15 8.31 -7.10
N GLU A 78 13.86 7.20 -7.77
CA GLU A 78 14.82 6.48 -8.61
C GLU A 78 15.34 7.39 -9.72
N GLY A 79 14.45 8.08 -10.44
CA GLY A 79 14.81 9.03 -11.48
C GLY A 79 15.66 10.23 -10.99
N LYS A 80 15.62 10.53 -9.69
CA LYS A 80 16.42 11.56 -9.03
C LYS A 80 17.68 11.00 -8.34
N GLY A 81 17.95 9.69 -8.43
CA GLY A 81 19.06 9.04 -7.71
C GLY A 81 18.90 9.03 -6.19
N ARG A 82 17.67 9.19 -5.69
CA ARG A 82 17.32 9.29 -4.26
C ARG A 82 16.58 8.07 -3.72
N PHE A 83 16.41 7.00 -4.51
CA PHE A 83 15.78 5.76 -4.05
C PHE A 83 16.79 4.84 -3.35
N GLY A 84 17.20 5.28 -2.16
CA GLY A 84 18.19 4.61 -1.34
C GLY A 84 17.67 3.36 -0.65
N LYS A 85 18.50 2.80 0.25
CA LYS A 85 18.20 1.52 0.91
C LYS A 85 16.99 1.61 1.84
N VAL A 86 16.79 2.74 2.52
CA VAL A 86 15.64 2.95 3.41
C VAL A 86 14.35 3.02 2.59
N GLU A 87 14.36 3.78 1.50
CA GLU A 87 13.21 3.93 0.61
C GLU A 87 12.82 2.60 -0.04
N GLN A 88 13.81 1.83 -0.50
CA GLN A 88 13.62 0.47 -1.01
C GLN A 88 12.94 -0.44 0.01
N LEU A 89 13.37 -0.41 1.28
CA LEU A 89 12.81 -1.25 2.32
C LEU A 89 11.40 -0.82 2.73
N ILE A 90 11.14 0.49 2.86
CA ILE A 90 9.80 1.02 3.12
C ILE A 90 8.85 0.60 1.99
N HIS A 91 9.25 0.80 0.74
CA HIS A 91 8.47 0.42 -0.45
C HIS A 91 8.16 -1.08 -0.49
N GLN A 92 9.18 -1.92 -0.31
CA GLN A 92 9.06 -3.36 -0.32
C GLN A 92 8.15 -3.89 0.81
N ILE A 93 8.31 -3.36 2.03
CA ILE A 93 7.52 -3.76 3.19
C ILE A 93 6.06 -3.34 3.00
N ALA A 94 5.81 -2.11 2.54
CA ALA A 94 4.46 -1.62 2.27
C ALA A 94 3.73 -2.52 1.25
N PHE A 95 4.38 -2.85 0.12
CA PHE A 95 3.81 -3.77 -0.86
C PHE A 95 3.55 -5.16 -0.29
N GLY A 96 4.52 -5.73 0.46
CA GLY A 96 4.33 -7.05 1.07
C GLY A 96 3.15 -7.09 2.05
N GLU A 97 2.99 -6.05 2.86
CA GLU A 97 1.91 -5.95 3.84
C GLU A 97 0.55 -5.73 3.16
N TYR A 98 0.42 -4.71 2.32
CA TYR A 98 -0.87 -4.31 1.76
C TYR A 98 -1.40 -5.35 0.78
N LEU A 99 -0.54 -6.01 0.00
CA LEU A 99 -0.97 -7.14 -0.84
C LEU A 99 -1.47 -8.31 0.02
N SER A 100 -0.81 -8.59 1.15
CA SER A 100 -1.24 -9.66 2.05
C SER A 100 -2.58 -9.34 2.71
N GLN A 101 -2.82 -8.07 3.07
CA GLN A 101 -4.13 -7.61 3.58
C GLN A 101 -5.21 -7.66 2.51
N ILE A 102 -4.94 -7.22 1.27
CA ILE A 102 -5.92 -7.29 0.17
C ILE A 102 -6.38 -8.74 -0.05
N VAL A 103 -5.47 -9.72 0.03
CA VAL A 103 -5.78 -11.13 -0.20
C VAL A 103 -6.37 -11.82 1.04
N GLY A 104 -5.86 -11.50 2.23
CA GLY A 104 -6.19 -12.20 3.49
C GLY A 104 -7.28 -11.53 4.32
N GLY A 105 -7.54 -10.25 4.09
CA GLY A 105 -8.51 -9.43 4.80
C GLY A 105 -7.93 -8.08 5.22
N ILE A 106 -8.65 -6.99 4.90
CA ILE A 106 -8.28 -5.62 5.25
C ILE A 106 -8.97 -5.25 6.57
N PRO A 107 -8.22 -4.85 7.61
CA PRO A 107 -8.82 -4.38 8.85
C PRO A 107 -9.41 -2.98 8.65
N MET A 108 -10.74 -2.87 8.70
CA MET A 108 -11.46 -1.58 8.70
C MET A 108 -11.52 -0.99 10.11
N SER A 109 -11.59 -1.86 11.11
CA SER A 109 -11.45 -1.56 12.53
C SER A 109 -10.72 -2.72 13.22
N GLN A 110 -10.59 -2.68 14.55
CA GLN A 110 -10.01 -3.82 15.29
C GLN A 110 -10.86 -5.09 15.21
N HIS A 111 -12.16 -4.96 14.94
CA HIS A 111 -13.11 -6.07 14.95
C HIS A 111 -13.73 -6.35 13.57
N GLU A 112 -13.57 -5.42 12.61
CA GLU A 112 -14.13 -5.55 11.27
C GLU A 112 -13.00 -5.77 10.27
N ILE A 113 -12.97 -6.97 9.70
CA ILE A 113 -12.02 -7.35 8.66
C ILE A 113 -12.83 -7.69 7.42
N VAL A 114 -12.75 -6.84 6.40
CA VAL A 114 -13.35 -7.12 5.10
C VAL A 114 -12.45 -8.10 4.35
N ARG A 115 -13.04 -9.16 3.81
CA ARG A 115 -12.36 -10.14 2.98
C ARG A 115 -12.87 -10.04 1.53
N PRO A 116 -12.10 -10.55 0.55
CA PRO A 116 -12.51 -10.43 -0.85
C PRO A 116 -13.91 -10.94 -1.17
N TRP A 117 -14.34 -12.05 -0.55
CA TRP A 117 -15.69 -12.59 -0.76
C TRP A 117 -16.80 -11.74 -0.15
N ASP A 118 -16.50 -10.89 0.84
CA ASP A 118 -17.45 -9.88 1.34
C ASP A 118 -17.71 -8.78 0.29
N LEU A 119 -16.84 -8.69 -0.74
CA LEU A 119 -17.01 -7.82 -1.92
C LEU A 119 -17.63 -8.54 -3.12
N GLY A 120 -18.01 -9.81 -2.96
CA GLY A 120 -18.52 -10.64 -4.05
C GLY A 120 -17.46 -11.15 -5.04
N LEU A 121 -16.17 -11.09 -4.68
CA LEU A 121 -15.08 -11.64 -5.50
C LEU A 121 -15.04 -13.16 -5.39
N SER A 122 -14.86 -13.84 -6.52
CA SER A 122 -14.75 -15.29 -6.58
C SER A 122 -13.31 -15.79 -6.29
N PRO A 123 -13.14 -17.09 -6.01
CA PRO A 123 -11.80 -17.69 -5.93
C PRO A 123 -10.97 -17.49 -7.21
N GLU A 124 -11.61 -17.54 -8.38
CA GLU A 124 -10.95 -17.32 -9.68
C GLU A 124 -10.47 -15.86 -9.82
N ASP A 125 -11.26 -14.88 -9.38
CA ASP A 125 -10.84 -13.47 -9.38
C ASP A 125 -9.57 -13.26 -8.55
N LEU A 126 -9.48 -13.94 -7.39
CA LEU A 126 -8.31 -13.90 -6.54
C LEU A 126 -7.11 -14.63 -7.14
N GLN A 127 -7.35 -15.77 -7.80
CA GLN A 127 -6.30 -16.50 -8.49
C GLN A 127 -5.66 -15.66 -9.60
N ASP A 128 -6.48 -14.94 -10.37
CA ASP A 128 -6.01 -14.02 -11.42
C ASP A 128 -5.18 -12.85 -10.83
N ALA A 129 -5.57 -12.34 -9.65
CA ALA A 129 -4.85 -11.27 -8.96
C ALA A 129 -3.53 -11.73 -8.32
N LEU A 130 -3.42 -13.02 -7.96
CA LEU A 130 -2.23 -13.63 -7.35
C LEU A 130 -1.17 -14.00 -8.38
N SER A 131 -0.72 -13.01 -9.17
CA SER A 131 0.38 -13.18 -10.11
C SER A 131 1.68 -13.64 -9.40
N PRO A 132 2.64 -14.25 -10.13
CA PRO A 132 3.91 -14.67 -9.54
C PRO A 132 4.64 -13.54 -8.79
N ASP A 133 4.57 -12.30 -9.30
CA ASP A 133 5.20 -11.14 -8.66
C ASP A 133 4.49 -10.75 -7.36
N VAL A 134 3.15 -10.81 -7.32
CA VAL A 134 2.36 -10.61 -6.10
C VAL A 134 2.68 -11.69 -5.06
N LEU A 135 2.81 -12.95 -5.48
CA LEU A 135 3.20 -14.05 -4.60
C LEU A 135 4.62 -13.88 -4.03
N VAL A 136 5.56 -13.35 -4.80
CA VAL A 136 6.90 -13.01 -4.29
C VAL A 136 6.82 -11.90 -3.24
N LEU A 137 6.08 -10.82 -3.52
CA LEU A 137 5.96 -9.67 -2.61
C LEU A 137 5.23 -10.02 -1.31
N THR A 138 4.11 -10.73 -1.38
CA THR A 138 3.36 -11.18 -0.18
C THR A 138 4.21 -12.08 0.72
N ARG A 139 5.00 -12.99 0.14
CA ARG A 139 5.83 -13.93 0.92
C ARG A 139 7.12 -13.32 1.47
N LYS A 140 7.74 -12.41 0.72
CA LYS A 140 9.12 -11.95 1.00
C LYS A 140 9.25 -10.46 1.26
N GLY A 141 8.27 -9.66 0.85
CA GLY A 141 8.31 -8.20 0.91
C GLY A 141 8.38 -7.68 2.35
N ASN A 142 7.41 -8.06 3.18
CA ASN A 142 7.39 -7.75 4.61
C ASN A 142 8.02 -8.88 5.45
N SER A 143 9.28 -9.22 5.16
CA SER A 143 10.02 -10.25 5.92
C SER A 143 10.64 -9.68 7.20
N GLN A 144 10.94 -10.57 8.16
CA GLN A 144 11.66 -10.20 9.38
C GLN A 144 13.01 -9.53 9.07
N CYS A 145 13.75 -10.07 8.09
CA CYS A 145 15.04 -9.50 7.68
C CYS A 145 14.89 -8.08 7.12
N ALA A 146 13.86 -7.82 6.30
CA ALA A 146 13.59 -6.49 5.77
C ALA A 146 13.27 -5.49 6.90
N ARG A 147 12.38 -5.88 7.83
CA ARG A 147 12.02 -5.04 8.99
C ARG A 147 13.22 -4.74 9.89
N MET A 148 14.00 -5.76 10.24
CA MET A 148 15.20 -5.58 11.08
C MET A 148 16.21 -4.66 10.42
N ARG A 149 16.44 -4.81 9.10
CA ARG A 149 17.35 -3.95 8.37
C ARG A 149 16.87 -2.50 8.30
N LEU A 150 15.57 -2.28 8.13
CA LEU A 150 15.00 -0.94 8.15
C LEU A 150 15.20 -0.28 9.53
N VAL A 151 14.94 -1.01 10.62
CA VAL A 151 15.16 -0.53 11.98
C VAL A 151 16.62 -0.18 12.24
N GLU A 152 17.56 -1.02 11.81
CA GLU A 152 19.00 -0.72 11.91
C GLU A 152 19.35 0.61 11.24
N LEU A 153 18.87 0.83 10.01
CA LEU A 153 19.11 2.06 9.26
C LEU A 153 18.49 3.27 9.96
N ILE A 154 17.24 3.16 10.42
CA ILE A 154 16.54 4.21 11.16
C ILE A 154 17.32 4.62 12.42
N ARG A 155 17.90 3.66 13.15
CA ARG A 155 18.70 3.97 14.35
C ARG A 155 19.98 4.75 14.05
N THR A 156 20.51 4.65 12.83
CA THR A 156 21.70 5.40 12.39
C THR A 156 21.37 6.78 11.83
N MET A 157 20.10 7.02 11.47
CA MET A 157 19.57 8.31 10.99
C MET A 157 19.34 9.26 12.17
N ASN A 158 20.43 9.68 12.81
CA ASN A 158 20.34 10.53 13.99
C ASN A 158 20.04 11.98 13.58
N GLY A 159 18.82 12.45 13.84
CA GLY A 159 18.41 13.84 13.59
C GLY A 159 17.49 14.06 12.38
N ASP A 160 17.22 13.04 11.58
CA ASP A 160 16.27 13.14 10.46
C ASP A 160 14.84 13.38 10.96
N ILE A 161 14.12 14.29 10.28
CA ILE A 161 12.73 14.66 10.63
C ILE A 161 11.74 13.56 10.22
N VAL A 162 12.10 12.80 9.18
CA VAL A 162 11.29 11.75 8.56
C VAL A 162 12.19 10.57 8.20
N PHE A 163 11.63 9.36 8.15
CA PHE A 163 12.38 8.17 7.72
C PHE A 163 12.29 8.00 6.21
N GLY A 164 13.42 8.21 5.54
CA GLY A 164 13.54 8.17 4.09
C GLY A 164 13.14 9.49 3.41
N ALA A 165 13.53 9.64 2.15
CA ALA A 165 13.26 10.82 1.34
C ALA A 165 11.77 10.95 1.01
N THR A 166 11.19 12.12 1.26
CA THR A 166 9.77 12.38 0.97
C THR A 166 9.47 12.53 -0.53
N GLY A 167 10.49 12.92 -1.31
CA GLY A 167 10.36 13.24 -2.73
C GLY A 167 9.86 14.65 -3.03
N LEU A 168 9.61 15.46 -1.99
CA LEU A 168 9.29 16.88 -2.12
C LEU A 168 10.48 17.69 -2.68
N ASP A 169 10.16 18.88 -3.18
CA ASP A 169 11.16 19.87 -3.59
C ASP A 169 11.88 20.51 -2.39
N GLY A 170 12.93 21.28 -2.67
CA GLY A 170 13.75 21.89 -1.64
C GLY A 170 13.01 22.95 -0.82
N GLU A 171 12.05 23.66 -1.40
CA GLU A 171 11.29 24.69 -0.70
C GLU A 171 10.40 24.07 0.37
N LEU A 172 9.67 23.01 0.04
CA LEU A 172 8.84 22.29 0.99
C LEU A 172 9.65 21.58 2.08
N GLU A 173 10.85 21.08 1.76
CA GLU A 173 11.75 20.52 2.79
C GLU A 173 12.30 21.61 3.73
N MET A 174 12.65 22.79 3.21
CA MET A 174 13.03 23.94 4.05
C MET A 174 11.89 24.38 4.97
N ILE A 175 10.66 24.42 4.47
CA ILE A 175 9.47 24.73 5.28
C ILE A 175 9.31 23.69 6.40
N ARG A 176 9.47 22.39 6.10
CA ARG A 176 9.44 21.31 7.10
C ARG A 176 10.48 21.55 8.20
N GLU A 177 11.72 21.85 7.84
CA GLU A 177 12.80 22.12 8.80
C GLU A 177 12.51 23.34 9.68
N GLN A 178 11.97 24.41 9.10
CA GLN A 178 11.61 25.62 9.85
C GLN A 178 10.55 25.32 10.92
N PHE A 179 9.46 24.66 10.55
CA PHE A 179 8.40 24.31 11.51
C PHE A 179 8.88 23.27 12.54
N ARG A 180 9.77 22.34 12.16
CA ARG A 180 10.34 21.39 13.12
C ARG A 180 11.19 22.09 14.19
N ARG A 181 12.03 23.05 13.79
CA ARG A 181 12.83 23.85 14.75
C ARG A 181 11.93 24.63 15.70
N PHE A 182 10.90 25.30 15.18
CA PHE A 182 9.93 25.99 16.02
C PHE A 182 9.27 25.05 17.04
N ALA A 183 8.83 23.86 16.61
CA ALA A 183 8.23 22.88 17.51
C ALA A 183 9.19 22.42 18.62
N ARG A 184 10.48 22.18 18.30
CA ARG A 184 11.50 21.85 19.31
C ARG A 184 11.77 22.98 20.29
N ASP A 185 11.74 24.23 19.83
CA ASP A 185 12.13 25.38 20.65
C ASP A 185 10.99 25.93 21.52
N ARG A 186 9.73 25.66 21.17
CA ARG A 186 8.56 26.33 21.73
C ARG A 186 7.42 25.42 22.20
N ILE A 187 7.42 24.15 21.82
CA ILE A 187 6.30 23.23 22.11
C ILE A 187 6.76 22.00 22.92
N GLU A 188 7.83 21.33 22.47
CA GLU A 188 8.47 20.20 23.16
C GLU A 188 9.33 20.65 24.35
#